data_AF-A0A5F9DBW0-F1
#
_entry.id   AF-A0A5F9DBW0-F1
#
_cell.length_a   1.000
_cell.length_b   1.000
_cell.length_c   1.000
_cell.angle_alpha   90.00
_cell.angle_beta   90.00
_cell.angle_gamma   90.00
#
_symmetry.space_group_name_H-M   'P 1'
#
loop_
_entity.id
_entity.type
_entity.pdbx_description
1 polymer ?
#
loop_
_entity_poly.entity_id
_entity_poly.type
_entity_poly.pdbx_seq_one_letter_code
_entity_poly.pdbx_strand_id
1 'polypeptide(L)'
;MDSETQEEIPVHEEFILCGGGETQVLKCGPWTDFNDLSVDRPKLLIFIIPGPNAQEIKDIYGLSGQIEHKLAFLRTHVPKEMKLVLIGHSIGCYISLQILKRAPELPVTRAFLLFPTIERMSESPNGRIATPLLCWFRYALYVISYLVFKPCPEKIKSLICKMSLQAMNVKNEFLQMNMLEPFCIANAVYLGGQEMMEVVKRDDETIKENLPKLTFYYGTTDRWCPKEYYEDIKKDFPEGDIQLCEKNIPHAFIMNFSKEMATTVAGWLREELSKF
;
A
#
# COMPACT_ATOMS: atom_id res chain seq x y z
N MET A 1 -16.59 13.46 37.82
CA MET A 1 -15.71 12.50 37.15
C MET A 1 -16.28 12.34 35.78
N ASP A 2 -15.81 13.19 34.89
CA ASP A 2 -16.35 13.38 33.55
C ASP A 2 -16.08 12.13 32.73
N SER A 3 -17.16 11.47 32.31
CA SER A 3 -17.10 10.49 31.25
C SER A 3 -16.81 11.25 29.96
N GLU A 4 -15.56 11.22 29.49
CA GLU A 4 -15.26 11.57 28.11
C GLU A 4 -16.11 10.65 27.22
N THR A 5 -17.22 11.16 26.74
CA THR A 5 -17.94 10.59 25.60
C THR A 5 -16.96 10.63 24.44
N GLN A 6 -16.38 9.47 24.09
CA GLN A 6 -15.69 9.30 22.81
C GLN A 6 -16.71 9.64 21.72
N GLU A 7 -16.65 10.85 21.17
CA GLU A 7 -17.36 11.18 19.95
C GLU A 7 -16.87 10.20 18.88
N GLU A 8 -17.74 9.27 18.47
CA GLU A 8 -17.46 8.42 17.33
C GLU A 8 -17.28 9.32 16.11
N ILE A 9 -16.03 9.45 15.64
CA ILE A 9 -15.74 10.15 14.39
C ILE A 9 -16.42 9.34 13.28
N PRO A 10 -17.40 9.92 12.55
CA PRO A 10 -18.05 9.18 11.50
C PRO A 10 -17.04 8.81 10.41
N VAL A 11 -16.99 7.51 10.10
CA VAL A 11 -16.22 6.95 8.99
C VAL A 11 -17.20 6.60 7.90
N HIS A 12 -17.07 7.26 6.75
CA HIS A 12 -17.79 6.91 5.55
C HIS A 12 -16.88 6.11 4.61
N GLU A 13 -17.49 5.20 3.86
CA GLU A 13 -16.81 4.38 2.87
C GLU A 13 -17.56 4.54 1.55
N GLU A 14 -16.81 4.87 0.50
CA GLU A 14 -17.35 4.92 -0.85
C GLU A 14 -16.39 4.26 -1.83
N PHE A 15 -16.92 3.83 -2.96
CA PHE A 15 -16.13 3.28 -4.06
C PHE A 15 -16.24 4.23 -5.25
N ILE A 16 -15.10 4.78 -5.67
CA ILE A 16 -14.99 5.66 -6.84
C ILE A 16 -14.35 4.88 -7.98
N LEU A 17 -14.98 4.96 -9.15
CA LEU A 17 -14.39 4.45 -10.37
C LEU A 17 -13.47 5.49 -11.01
N CYS A 18 -12.19 5.18 -11.15
CA CYS A 18 -11.20 6.06 -11.77
C CYS A 18 -10.24 5.27 -12.67
N GLY A 19 -10.03 5.72 -13.91
CA GLY A 19 -9.07 5.09 -14.82
C GLY A 19 -9.32 3.60 -15.07
N GLY A 20 -10.57 3.15 -14.97
CA GLY A 20 -10.99 1.76 -15.11
C GLY A 20 -10.74 0.85 -13.89
N GLY A 21 -10.33 1.42 -12.76
CA GLY A 21 -10.17 0.75 -11.48
C GLY A 21 -11.15 1.29 -10.46
N GLU A 22 -11.68 0.40 -9.62
CA GLU A 22 -12.40 0.82 -8.44
C GLU A 22 -11.38 1.22 -7.37
N THR A 23 -11.70 2.28 -6.63
CA THR A 23 -10.90 2.81 -5.52
C THR A 23 -11.83 2.96 -4.33
N GLN A 24 -11.47 2.34 -3.21
CA GLN A 24 -12.17 2.55 -1.94
C GLN A 24 -11.62 3.81 -1.29
N VAL A 25 -12.52 4.70 -0.90
CA VAL A 25 -12.18 5.95 -0.25
C VAL A 25 -12.76 5.89 1.15
N LEU A 26 -11.86 5.91 2.13
CA LEU A 26 -12.25 6.04 3.53
C LEU A 26 -12.20 7.50 3.94
N LYS A 27 -13.30 7.90 4.55
CA LYS A 27 -13.70 9.27 4.71
C LYS A 27 -13.93 9.51 6.20
N CYS A 28 -13.05 10.25 6.90
CA CYS A 28 -13.13 10.44 8.36
C CYS A 28 -13.33 11.92 8.76
N GLY A 29 -14.34 12.23 9.58
CA GLY A 29 -14.61 13.59 10.11
C GLY A 29 -16.01 14.12 9.78
N PRO A 30 -16.37 15.37 10.12
CA PRO A 30 -17.61 15.97 9.62
C PRO A 30 -17.57 16.00 8.07
N TRP A 31 -18.54 15.35 7.44
CA TRP A 31 -18.59 15.15 5.98
C TRP A 31 -19.62 16.06 5.33
N THR A 32 -19.16 16.87 4.39
CA THR A 32 -19.98 17.57 3.38
C THR A 32 -19.37 17.39 2.00
N ASP A 33 -20.17 17.64 0.95
CA ASP A 33 -19.76 17.47 -0.45
C ASP A 33 -18.41 18.15 -0.72
N PHE A 34 -17.43 17.41 -1.26
CA PHE A 34 -16.11 17.94 -1.58
C PHE A 34 -16.16 19.13 -2.55
N ASN A 35 -17.25 19.23 -3.33
CA ASN A 35 -17.48 20.31 -4.27
C ASN A 35 -18.09 21.56 -3.62
N ASP A 36 -18.56 21.47 -2.37
CA ASP A 36 -19.11 22.60 -1.63
C ASP A 36 -17.99 23.32 -0.85
N LEU A 37 -17.52 24.43 -1.42
CA LEU A 37 -16.48 25.28 -0.86
C LEU A 37 -16.92 26.02 0.43
N SER A 38 -18.21 25.95 0.80
CA SER A 38 -18.77 26.70 1.91
C SER A 38 -18.70 26.00 3.27
N VAL A 39 -18.21 24.76 3.33
CA VAL A 39 -18.25 23.92 4.54
C VAL A 39 -16.88 23.34 4.91
N ASP A 40 -16.69 23.08 6.21
CA ASP A 40 -15.46 22.48 6.78
C ASP A 40 -15.07 21.20 6.04
N ARG A 41 -13.89 21.23 5.40
CA ARG A 41 -13.36 20.09 4.63
C ARG A 41 -12.87 18.97 5.57
N PRO A 42 -12.92 17.70 5.13
CA PRO A 42 -12.38 16.59 5.92
C PRO A 42 -10.87 16.79 6.20
N LYS A 43 -10.47 16.54 7.45
CA LYS A 43 -9.09 16.77 7.94
C LYS A 43 -8.10 15.67 7.52
N LEU A 44 -8.58 14.50 7.08
CA LEU A 44 -7.76 13.36 6.68
C LEU A 44 -8.50 12.51 5.63
N LEU A 45 -7.84 12.25 4.49
CA LEU A 45 -8.28 11.30 3.48
C LEU A 45 -7.41 10.05 3.58
N ILE A 46 -8.00 8.88 3.83
CA ILE A 46 -7.28 7.60 3.83
C ILE A 46 -7.67 6.86 2.56
N PHE A 47 -6.68 6.63 1.72
CA PHE A 47 -6.84 5.99 0.43
C PHE A 47 -6.45 4.51 0.52
N ILE A 48 -7.41 3.62 0.26
CA ILE A 48 -7.18 2.17 0.22
C ILE A 48 -7.69 1.69 -1.14
N ILE A 49 -6.87 1.04 -1.98
CA ILE A 49 -7.38 0.50 -3.25
C ILE A 49 -7.67 -0.99 -3.13
N PRO A 50 -8.93 -1.40 -3.15
CA PRO A 50 -9.39 -2.64 -3.74
C PRO A 50 -9.97 -2.36 -5.14
N GLY A 51 -9.57 -3.13 -6.17
CA GLY A 51 -10.20 -3.09 -7.51
C GLY A 51 -11.45 -3.97 -7.61
N PRO A 52 -12.02 -4.30 -8.80
CA PRO A 52 -11.97 -3.70 -10.15
C PRO A 52 -13.37 -3.33 -10.75
N ASN A 53 -13.45 -2.42 -11.77
CA ASN A 53 -14.33 -2.57 -12.96
C ASN A 53 -14.18 -1.47 -14.07
N ALA A 54 -13.66 -1.84 -15.25
CA ALA A 54 -13.81 -1.27 -16.62
C ALA A 54 -13.21 0.12 -17.05
N GLN A 55 -12.16 0.04 -17.91
CA GLN A 55 -11.52 0.96 -18.93
C GLN A 55 -11.47 2.51 -18.77
N GLU A 56 -10.41 3.26 -19.15
CA GLU A 56 -9.14 2.98 -19.87
C GLU A 56 -7.89 3.51 -19.12
N ILE A 57 -7.18 2.63 -18.39
CA ILE A 57 -5.73 2.72 -18.18
C ILE A 57 -5.11 1.47 -18.81
N LYS A 58 -4.09 1.65 -19.65
CA LYS A 58 -3.35 0.54 -20.25
C LYS A 58 -2.67 -0.26 -19.15
N ASP A 59 -2.94 -1.57 -19.10
CA ASP A 59 -2.37 -2.50 -18.13
C ASP A 59 -2.67 -2.16 -16.66
N ILE A 60 -3.95 -1.94 -16.30
CA ILE A 60 -4.37 -1.54 -14.94
C ILE A 60 -3.89 -2.49 -13.83
N TYR A 61 -3.68 -3.76 -14.14
CA TYR A 61 -3.20 -4.76 -13.17
C TYR A 61 -1.67 -4.82 -13.07
N GLY A 62 -0.97 -4.15 -13.97
CA GLY A 62 0.47 -3.99 -13.89
C GLY A 62 0.92 -2.85 -12.98
N LEU A 63 2.20 -2.84 -12.63
CA LEU A 63 2.81 -1.84 -11.75
C LEU A 63 2.64 -0.42 -12.32
N SER A 64 2.91 -0.22 -13.61
CA SER A 64 2.71 1.08 -14.25
C SER A 64 1.23 1.49 -14.24
N GLY A 65 0.31 0.57 -14.52
CA GLY A 65 -1.13 0.88 -14.47
C GLY A 65 -1.61 1.22 -13.06
N GLN A 66 -1.06 0.57 -12.03
CA GLN A 66 -1.32 0.88 -10.64
C GLN A 66 -0.82 2.27 -10.22
N ILE A 67 0.30 2.73 -10.78
CA ILE A 67 0.83 4.08 -10.58
C ILE A 67 -0.08 5.10 -11.28
N GLU A 68 -0.38 4.89 -12.56
CA GLU A 68 -1.22 5.80 -13.34
C GLU A 68 -2.64 5.91 -12.77
N HIS A 69 -3.20 4.82 -12.26
CA HIS A 69 -4.52 4.84 -11.61
C HIS A 69 -4.53 5.77 -10.39
N LYS A 70 -3.51 5.69 -9.52
CA LYS A 70 -3.41 6.57 -8.35
C LYS A 70 -3.19 8.02 -8.74
N LEU A 71 -2.34 8.26 -9.74
CA LEU A 71 -2.12 9.60 -10.27
C LEU A 71 -3.38 10.22 -10.86
N ALA A 72 -4.12 9.44 -11.67
CA ALA A 72 -5.41 9.87 -12.22
C ALA A 72 -6.40 10.20 -11.11
N PHE A 73 -6.51 9.33 -10.10
CA PHE A 73 -7.40 9.57 -8.97
C PHE A 73 -7.07 10.88 -8.24
N LEU A 74 -5.80 11.08 -7.89
CA LEU A 74 -5.35 12.28 -7.18
C LEU A 74 -5.60 13.56 -8.00
N ARG A 75 -5.36 13.50 -9.32
CA ARG A 75 -5.56 14.66 -10.20
C ARG A 75 -7.03 14.99 -10.46
N THR A 76 -7.90 13.99 -10.45
CA THR A 76 -9.32 14.16 -10.82
C THR A 76 -10.20 14.40 -9.60
N HIS A 77 -9.95 13.73 -8.48
CA HIS A 77 -10.88 13.68 -7.35
C HIS A 77 -10.38 14.41 -6.10
N VAL A 78 -9.08 14.74 -6.00
CA VAL A 78 -8.56 15.47 -4.84
C VAL A 78 -8.40 16.96 -5.16
N PRO A 79 -9.00 17.87 -4.38
CA PRO A 79 -8.82 19.31 -4.55
C PRO A 79 -7.35 19.73 -4.46
N LYS A 80 -6.92 20.65 -5.33
CA LYS A 80 -5.50 21.06 -5.44
C LYS A 80 -4.95 21.71 -4.17
N GLU A 81 -5.81 22.30 -3.35
CA GLU A 81 -5.41 22.95 -2.10
C GLU A 81 -5.34 21.96 -0.91
N MET A 82 -5.80 20.71 -1.10
CA MET A 82 -5.81 19.70 -0.05
C MET A 82 -4.41 19.13 0.14
N LYS A 83 -3.81 19.37 1.32
CA LYS A 83 -2.53 18.76 1.71
C LYS A 83 -2.64 17.24 1.74
N LEU A 84 -1.62 16.58 1.19
CA LEU A 84 -1.58 15.13 1.07
C LEU A 84 -0.51 14.52 1.97
N VAL A 85 -0.88 13.42 2.64
CA VAL A 85 0.08 12.52 3.28
C VAL A 85 -0.02 11.16 2.60
N LEU A 86 1.11 10.67 2.08
CA LEU A 86 1.19 9.35 1.46
C LEU A 86 1.63 8.33 2.50
N ILE A 87 0.97 7.18 2.55
CA ILE A 87 1.39 6.06 3.40
C ILE A 87 1.52 4.84 2.49
N GLY A 88 2.75 4.49 2.16
CA GLY A 88 3.08 3.32 1.35
C GLY A 88 3.50 2.16 2.25
N HIS A 89 3.00 0.97 1.97
CA HIS A 89 3.56 -0.29 2.49
C HIS A 89 4.14 -1.09 1.34
N SER A 90 5.32 -1.69 1.52
CA SER A 90 5.93 -2.57 0.51
C SER A 90 6.01 -1.85 -0.85
N ILE A 91 5.44 -2.42 -1.91
CA ILE A 91 5.41 -1.81 -3.25
C ILE A 91 4.70 -0.45 -3.27
N GLY A 92 3.77 -0.21 -2.34
CA GLY A 92 3.14 1.09 -2.14
C GLY A 92 4.15 2.22 -1.86
N CYS A 93 5.34 1.89 -1.33
CA CYS A 93 6.42 2.85 -1.17
C CYS A 93 7.01 3.28 -2.51
N TYR A 94 7.29 2.32 -3.40
CA TYR A 94 7.77 2.61 -4.76
C TYR A 94 6.75 3.45 -5.52
N ILE A 95 5.47 3.10 -5.41
CA ILE A 95 4.38 3.85 -6.01
C ILE A 95 4.31 5.28 -5.44
N SER A 96 4.49 5.46 -4.13
CA SER A 96 4.51 6.79 -3.50
C SER A 96 5.67 7.65 -4.03
N LEU A 97 6.85 7.06 -4.23
CA LEU A 97 7.97 7.74 -4.87
C LEU A 97 7.66 8.10 -6.33
N GLN A 98 6.99 7.21 -7.08
CA GLN A 98 6.56 7.50 -8.45
C GLN A 98 5.51 8.62 -8.51
N ILE A 99 4.63 8.74 -7.53
CA ILE A 99 3.69 9.86 -7.42
C ILE A 99 4.46 11.17 -7.22
N LEU A 100 5.40 11.21 -6.28
CA LEU A 100 6.25 12.40 -6.04
C LEU A 100 7.05 12.80 -7.29
N LYS A 101 7.55 11.82 -8.05
CA LYS A 101 8.31 12.05 -9.28
C LYS A 101 7.46 12.58 -10.43
N ARG A 102 6.31 11.95 -10.68
CA ARG A 102 5.48 12.21 -11.87
C ARG A 102 4.43 13.30 -11.67
N ALA A 103 4.17 13.67 -10.42
CA ALA A 103 3.19 14.69 -10.06
C ALA A 103 3.73 15.64 -8.96
N PRO A 104 4.85 16.37 -9.22
CA PRO A 104 5.43 17.29 -8.25
C PRO A 104 4.50 18.47 -7.91
N GLU A 105 3.46 18.70 -8.72
CA GLU A 105 2.40 19.69 -8.46
C GLU A 105 1.50 19.33 -7.27
N LEU A 106 1.46 18.06 -6.85
CA LEU A 106 0.62 17.63 -5.75
C LEU A 106 1.17 18.14 -4.42
N PRO A 107 0.33 18.70 -3.53
CA PRO A 107 0.74 19.28 -2.25
C PRO A 107 1.04 18.20 -1.19
N VAL A 108 1.95 17.27 -1.49
CA VAL A 108 2.39 16.22 -0.57
C VAL A 108 3.28 16.83 0.51
N THR A 109 2.82 16.77 1.75
CA THR A 109 3.51 17.29 2.94
C THR A 109 4.40 16.23 3.59
N ARG A 110 3.97 14.97 3.58
CA ARG A 110 4.72 13.83 4.12
C ARG A 110 4.46 12.56 3.32
N ALA A 111 5.44 11.68 3.25
CA ALA A 111 5.28 10.30 2.79
C ALA A 111 5.93 9.33 3.79
N PHE A 112 5.13 8.42 4.35
CA PHE A 112 5.60 7.33 5.20
C PHE A 112 5.79 6.07 4.35
N LEU A 113 7.03 5.62 4.26
CA LEU A 113 7.45 4.46 3.46
C LEU A 113 7.73 3.29 4.40
N LEU A 114 6.70 2.47 4.64
CA LEU A 114 6.69 1.36 5.59
C LEU A 114 7.17 0.07 4.91
N PHE A 115 8.26 -0.51 5.42
CA PHE A 115 8.91 -1.70 4.88
C PHE A 115 9.15 -1.56 3.37
N PRO A 116 9.99 -0.59 2.96
CA PRO A 116 9.98 -0.06 1.60
C PRO A 116 10.66 -1.00 0.58
N THR A 117 9.87 -1.63 -0.30
CA THR A 117 10.39 -2.34 -1.48
C THR A 117 10.55 -1.36 -2.63
N ILE A 118 11.65 -0.60 -2.61
CA ILE A 118 11.95 0.47 -3.58
C ILE A 118 13.17 0.19 -4.44
N GLU A 119 13.86 -0.92 -4.18
CA GLU A 119 15.08 -1.34 -4.86
C GLU A 119 15.31 -2.84 -4.70
N ARG A 120 16.12 -3.43 -5.59
CA ARG A 120 16.71 -4.77 -5.50
C ARG A 120 15.71 -5.84 -5.05
N MET A 121 14.47 -5.78 -5.53
CA MET A 121 13.38 -6.60 -4.98
C MET A 121 13.60 -8.08 -5.25
N SER A 122 14.02 -8.44 -6.48
CA SER A 122 14.36 -9.81 -6.87
C SER A 122 15.65 -10.34 -6.24
N GLU A 123 16.54 -9.46 -5.76
CA GLU A 123 17.77 -9.84 -5.09
C GLU A 123 17.60 -10.08 -3.59
N SER A 124 16.48 -9.65 -3.01
CA SER A 124 16.16 -9.86 -1.60
C SER A 124 16.00 -11.35 -1.26
N PRO A 125 16.14 -11.76 0.02
CA PRO A 125 15.99 -13.15 0.43
C PRO A 125 14.68 -13.81 -0.02
N ASN A 126 13.55 -13.09 0.04
CA ASN A 126 12.27 -13.58 -0.46
C ASN A 126 12.14 -13.39 -1.98
N GLY A 127 12.71 -12.32 -2.53
CA GLY A 127 12.79 -12.05 -3.96
C GLY A 127 13.37 -13.22 -4.74
N ARG A 128 14.54 -13.71 -4.33
CA ARG A 128 15.25 -14.82 -5.01
C ARG A 128 14.42 -16.10 -5.09
N ILE A 129 13.52 -16.33 -4.14
CA ILE A 129 12.64 -17.49 -4.09
C ILE A 129 11.37 -17.23 -4.92
N ALA A 130 10.81 -16.02 -4.85
CA ALA A 130 9.56 -15.67 -5.49
C ALA A 130 9.72 -15.35 -6.99
N THR A 131 10.83 -14.75 -7.43
CA THR A 131 11.05 -14.34 -8.83
C THR A 131 10.84 -15.49 -9.83
N PRO A 132 11.40 -16.71 -9.63
CA PRO A 132 11.12 -17.82 -10.54
C PRO A 132 9.63 -18.16 -10.63
N LEU A 133 8.93 -18.16 -9.49
CA LEU A 133 7.50 -18.48 -9.41
C LEU A 133 6.66 -17.43 -10.14
N LEU A 134 6.94 -16.15 -9.88
CA LEU A 134 6.15 -15.04 -10.40
C LEU A 134 6.47 -14.69 -11.85
N CYS A 135 7.72 -14.84 -12.29
CA CYS A 135 8.14 -14.44 -13.63
C CYS A 135 8.11 -15.61 -14.62
N TRP A 136 8.65 -16.78 -14.24
CA TRP A 136 8.83 -17.90 -15.17
C TRP A 136 7.67 -18.88 -15.15
N PHE A 137 7.13 -19.17 -13.95
CA PHE A 137 6.05 -20.14 -13.78
C PHE A 137 4.65 -19.53 -13.75
N ARG A 138 4.49 -18.24 -14.08
CA ARG A 138 3.20 -17.54 -13.98
C ARG A 138 2.04 -18.25 -14.67
N TYR A 139 2.25 -18.75 -15.88
CA TYR A 139 1.22 -19.43 -16.65
C TYR A 139 0.88 -20.80 -16.06
N ALA A 140 1.89 -21.52 -15.56
CA ALA A 140 1.67 -22.78 -14.86
C ALA A 140 0.89 -22.56 -13.56
N LEU A 141 1.24 -21.54 -12.77
CA LEU A 141 0.51 -21.16 -11.55
C LEU A 141 -0.94 -20.80 -11.88
N TYR A 142 -1.17 -20.03 -12.93
CA TYR A 142 -2.53 -19.69 -13.37
C TYR A 142 -3.34 -20.93 -13.74
N VAL A 143 -2.80 -21.80 -14.60
CA VAL A 143 -3.48 -23.03 -15.03
C VAL A 143 -3.78 -23.93 -13.83
N ILE A 144 -2.81 -24.12 -12.93
CA ILE A 144 -3.01 -24.91 -11.71
C ILE A 144 -4.09 -24.29 -10.83
N SER A 145 -4.03 -22.97 -10.57
CA SER A 145 -5.04 -22.28 -9.76
C SER A 145 -6.44 -22.38 -10.37
N TYR A 146 -6.54 -22.32 -11.70
CA TYR A 146 -7.80 -22.44 -12.40
C TYR A 146 -8.37 -23.85 -12.26
N LEU A 147 -7.55 -24.87 -12.53
CA LEU A 147 -7.99 -26.27 -12.44
C LEU A 147 -8.35 -26.69 -11.01
N VAL A 148 -7.68 -26.13 -10.00
CA VAL A 148 -7.92 -26.47 -8.59
C VAL A 148 -9.08 -25.66 -8.01
N PHE A 149 -9.05 -24.32 -8.12
CA PHE A 149 -9.98 -23.45 -7.42
C PHE A 149 -11.29 -23.20 -8.18
N LYS A 150 -11.30 -23.27 -9.52
CA LYS A 150 -12.53 -23.04 -10.29
C LYS A 150 -13.62 -24.09 -10.04
N PRO A 151 -13.33 -25.41 -10.01
CA PRO A 151 -14.34 -26.41 -9.70
C PRO A 151 -14.59 -26.57 -8.18
N CYS A 152 -13.78 -25.94 -7.32
CA CYS A 152 -13.87 -26.09 -5.87
C CYS A 152 -15.07 -25.30 -5.31
N PRO A 153 -16.01 -25.95 -4.59
CA PRO A 153 -17.13 -25.27 -3.94
C PRO A 153 -16.67 -24.15 -2.99
N GLU A 154 -17.42 -23.04 -2.95
CA GLU A 154 -17.11 -21.88 -2.09
C GLU A 154 -16.96 -22.24 -0.61
N LYS A 155 -17.74 -23.21 -0.13
CA LYS A 155 -17.66 -23.69 1.26
C LYS A 155 -16.28 -24.28 1.58
N ILE A 156 -15.68 -24.98 0.62
CA ILE A 156 -14.34 -25.58 0.77
C ILE A 156 -13.27 -24.49 0.68
N LYS A 157 -13.38 -23.56 -0.29
CA LYS A 157 -12.49 -22.40 -0.36
C LYS A 157 -12.52 -21.58 0.94
N SER A 158 -13.70 -21.35 1.49
CA SER A 158 -13.90 -20.69 2.79
C SER A 158 -13.23 -21.46 3.93
N LEU A 159 -13.39 -22.79 3.97
CA LEU A 159 -12.78 -23.63 5.00
C LEU A 159 -11.25 -23.59 4.91
N ILE A 160 -10.68 -23.76 3.72
CA ILE A 160 -9.24 -23.68 3.48
C ILE A 160 -8.70 -22.31 3.90
N CYS A 161 -9.39 -21.23 3.52
CA CYS A 161 -9.00 -19.88 3.89
C CYS A 161 -9.02 -19.69 5.42
N LYS A 162 -10.09 -20.11 6.09
CA LYS A 162 -10.20 -20.06 7.57
C LYS A 162 -9.10 -20.86 8.25
N MET A 163 -8.84 -22.10 7.80
CA MET A 163 -7.78 -22.94 8.35
C MET A 163 -6.39 -22.29 8.15
N SER A 164 -6.16 -21.69 6.99
CA SER A 164 -4.89 -21.00 6.67
C SER A 164 -4.69 -19.76 7.53
N LEU A 165 -5.73 -18.92 7.69
CA LEU A 165 -5.69 -17.74 8.56
C LEU A 165 -5.47 -18.12 10.03
N GLN A 166 -6.15 -19.16 10.51
CA GLN A 166 -5.95 -19.70 11.86
C GLN A 166 -4.51 -20.20 12.07
N ALA A 167 -3.95 -20.94 11.11
CA ALA A 167 -2.56 -21.40 11.18
C ALA A 167 -1.55 -20.24 11.21
N MET A 168 -1.90 -19.09 10.64
CA MET A 168 -1.09 -17.87 10.63
C MET A 168 -1.37 -16.94 11.83
N ASN A 169 -2.22 -17.35 12.78
CA ASN A 169 -2.70 -16.55 13.91
C ASN A 169 -3.35 -15.21 13.53
N VAL A 170 -3.88 -15.12 12.31
CA VAL A 170 -4.51 -13.90 11.78
C VAL A 170 -5.96 -13.85 12.21
N LYS A 171 -6.41 -12.68 12.69
CA LYS A 171 -7.82 -12.47 13.00
C LYS A 171 -8.66 -12.63 11.73
N ASN A 172 -9.80 -13.34 11.84
CA ASN A 172 -10.71 -13.66 10.73
C ASN A 172 -11.33 -12.45 10.01
N GLU A 173 -11.01 -11.21 10.42
CA GLU A 173 -11.47 -9.96 9.81
C GLU A 173 -10.92 -9.78 8.37
N PHE A 174 -9.86 -10.50 7.98
CA PHE A 174 -9.26 -10.46 6.64
C PHE A 174 -9.89 -11.41 5.60
N LEU A 175 -11.09 -11.93 5.84
CA LEU A 175 -11.78 -12.87 4.92
C LEU A 175 -12.29 -12.18 3.65
N GLN A 176 -11.41 -11.68 2.78
CA GLN A 176 -11.76 -11.41 1.40
C GLN A 176 -11.86 -12.75 0.65
N MET A 177 -13.09 -13.23 0.46
CA MET A 177 -13.37 -14.52 -0.20
C MET A 177 -12.86 -14.59 -1.65
N ASN A 178 -12.58 -13.44 -2.26
CA ASN A 178 -12.10 -13.35 -3.64
C ASN A 178 -10.61 -13.68 -3.79
N MET A 179 -9.85 -13.82 -2.71
CA MET A 179 -8.40 -14.10 -2.74
C MET A 179 -8.05 -15.44 -3.44
N LEU A 180 -8.97 -16.40 -3.44
CA LEU A 180 -8.80 -17.69 -4.10
C LEU A 180 -9.42 -17.75 -5.51
N GLU A 181 -9.94 -16.63 -6.01
CA GLU A 181 -10.41 -16.56 -7.39
C GLU A 181 -9.23 -16.60 -8.36
N PRO A 182 -9.26 -17.48 -9.39
CA PRO A 182 -8.15 -17.63 -10.32
C PRO A 182 -7.71 -16.32 -10.99
N PHE A 183 -8.64 -15.41 -11.26
CA PHE A 183 -8.33 -14.09 -11.83
C PHE A 183 -7.59 -13.18 -10.85
N CYS A 184 -7.96 -13.18 -9.57
CA CYS A 184 -7.27 -12.43 -8.54
C CYS A 184 -5.84 -12.95 -8.35
N ILE A 185 -5.67 -14.28 -8.32
CA ILE A 185 -4.35 -14.92 -8.26
C ILE A 185 -3.52 -14.54 -9.50
N ALA A 186 -4.09 -14.62 -10.70
CA ALA A 186 -3.40 -14.26 -11.94
C ALA A 186 -2.89 -12.81 -11.91
N ASN A 187 -3.74 -11.88 -11.49
CA ASN A 187 -3.39 -10.45 -11.41
C ASN A 187 -2.33 -10.19 -10.34
N ALA A 188 -2.41 -10.84 -9.18
CA ALA A 188 -1.39 -10.73 -8.14
C ALA A 188 -0.03 -11.28 -8.61
N VAL A 189 -0.04 -12.42 -9.30
CA VAL A 189 1.18 -13.00 -9.88
C VAL A 189 1.74 -12.12 -10.99
N TYR A 190 0.89 -11.55 -11.83
CA TYR A 190 1.28 -10.65 -12.91
C TYR A 190 1.93 -9.37 -12.37
N LEU A 191 1.28 -8.72 -11.40
CA LEU A 191 1.81 -7.53 -10.72
C LEU A 191 3.13 -7.85 -10.04
N GLY A 192 3.17 -8.88 -9.19
CA GLY A 192 4.40 -9.28 -8.50
C GLY A 192 5.54 -9.65 -9.45
N GLY A 193 5.23 -10.24 -10.60
CA GLY A 193 6.20 -10.50 -11.65
C GLY A 193 6.80 -9.23 -12.26
N GLN A 194 6.01 -8.17 -12.46
CA GLN A 194 6.51 -6.86 -12.90
C GLN A 194 7.32 -6.16 -11.81
N GLU A 195 6.86 -6.19 -10.57
CA GLU A 195 7.57 -5.62 -9.42
C GLU A 195 9.00 -6.16 -9.32
N MET A 196 9.19 -7.48 -9.47
CA MET A 196 10.50 -8.13 -9.45
C MET A 196 11.46 -7.66 -10.55
N MET A 197 10.91 -7.24 -11.70
CA MET A 197 11.67 -6.88 -12.89
C MET A 197 11.92 -5.37 -12.98
N GLU A 198 11.03 -4.55 -12.43
CA GLU A 198 11.10 -3.08 -12.51
C GLU A 198 11.73 -2.45 -11.27
N VAL A 199 11.50 -3.02 -10.08
CA VAL A 199 12.01 -2.49 -8.80
C VAL A 199 13.44 -2.99 -8.56
N VAL A 200 14.35 -2.49 -9.39
CA VAL A 200 15.76 -2.91 -9.40
C VAL A 200 16.67 -1.85 -8.78
N LYS A 201 16.71 -0.64 -9.37
CA LYS A 201 17.57 0.45 -8.88
C LYS A 201 16.75 1.43 -8.04
N ARG A 202 17.29 1.84 -6.89
CA ARG A 202 16.72 2.93 -6.08
C ARG A 202 16.77 4.25 -6.85
N ASP A 203 15.67 4.99 -6.82
CA ASP A 203 15.54 6.32 -7.44
C ASP A 203 16.10 7.41 -6.51
N ASP A 204 17.43 7.46 -6.40
CA ASP A 204 18.14 8.37 -5.51
C ASP A 204 17.88 9.83 -5.84
N GLU A 205 17.68 10.17 -7.12
CA GLU A 205 17.36 11.53 -7.55
C GLU A 205 16.03 12.00 -6.94
N THR A 206 14.96 11.20 -7.10
CA THR A 206 13.63 11.53 -6.54
C THR A 206 13.67 11.58 -5.01
N ILE A 207 14.39 10.64 -4.38
CA ILE A 207 14.56 10.60 -2.92
C ILE A 207 15.25 11.87 -2.45
N LYS A 208 16.35 12.27 -3.09
CA LYS A 208 17.09 13.48 -2.72
C LYS A 208 16.24 14.74 -2.81
N GLU A 209 15.50 14.90 -3.89
CA GLU A 209 14.62 16.05 -4.13
C GLU A 209 13.50 16.17 -3.09
N ASN A 210 13.02 15.03 -2.58
CA ASN A 210 11.89 14.97 -1.65
C ASN A 210 12.28 14.60 -0.22
N LEU A 211 13.57 14.47 0.09
CA LEU A 211 14.09 13.92 1.35
C LEU A 211 13.44 14.52 2.61
N PRO A 212 13.20 15.85 2.71
CA PRO A 212 12.55 16.44 3.89
C PRO A 212 11.11 15.96 4.14
N LYS A 213 10.45 15.40 3.13
CA LYS A 213 9.08 14.88 3.19
C LYS A 213 9.03 13.37 3.46
N LEU A 214 10.15 12.66 3.38
CA LEU A 214 10.18 11.19 3.41
C LEU A 214 10.52 10.67 4.81
N THR A 215 9.71 9.73 5.30
CA THR A 215 10.07 8.85 6.42
C THR A 215 10.22 7.44 5.90
N PHE A 216 11.39 6.84 6.08
CA PHE A 216 11.61 5.43 5.77
C PHE A 216 11.53 4.61 7.07
N TYR A 217 10.74 3.55 7.06
CA TYR A 217 10.59 2.67 8.23
C TYR A 217 10.88 1.21 7.85
N TYR A 218 12.07 0.74 8.20
CA TYR A 218 12.54 -0.62 7.87
C TYR A 218 12.28 -1.61 9.02
N GLY A 219 12.17 -2.89 8.69
CA GLY A 219 12.08 -3.98 9.67
C GLY A 219 13.42 -4.68 9.89
N THR A 220 13.76 -5.01 11.13
CA THR A 220 14.96 -5.81 11.46
C THR A 220 14.90 -7.25 10.93
N THR A 221 13.70 -7.81 10.79
CA THR A 221 13.46 -9.19 10.33
C THR A 221 12.88 -9.27 8.92
N ASP A 222 12.92 -8.16 8.19
CA ASP A 222 12.34 -8.09 6.85
C ASP A 222 13.20 -8.87 5.84
N ARG A 223 12.56 -9.73 5.05
CA ARG A 223 13.18 -10.55 4.02
C ARG A 223 12.92 -10.05 2.59
N TRP A 224 12.18 -8.97 2.44
CA TRP A 224 11.91 -8.25 1.20
C TRP A 224 12.77 -7.00 1.04
N CYS A 225 12.97 -6.25 2.13
CA CYS A 225 13.98 -5.19 2.22
C CYS A 225 14.86 -5.42 3.46
N PRO A 226 15.91 -6.25 3.33
CA PRO A 226 16.70 -6.68 4.47
C PRO A 226 17.51 -5.51 5.07
N LYS A 227 18.04 -5.71 6.28
CA LYS A 227 18.68 -4.64 7.07
C LYS A 227 19.80 -3.92 6.29
N GLU A 228 20.49 -4.62 5.39
CA GLU A 228 21.51 -4.02 4.52
C GLU A 228 20.96 -2.84 3.70
N TYR A 229 19.70 -2.89 3.27
CA TYR A 229 19.08 -1.80 2.48
C TYR A 229 18.83 -0.57 3.35
N TYR A 230 18.49 -0.76 4.63
CA TYR A 230 18.42 0.30 5.62
C TYR A 230 19.79 0.96 5.85
N GLU A 231 20.85 0.16 5.99
CA GLU A 231 22.20 0.69 6.19
C GLU A 231 22.69 1.47 4.95
N ASP A 232 22.43 0.94 3.75
CA ASP A 232 22.78 1.58 2.47
C ASP A 232 22.09 2.96 2.35
N ILE A 233 20.76 3.02 2.54
CA ILE A 233 20.05 4.31 2.42
C ILE A 233 20.43 5.29 3.53
N LYS A 234 20.70 4.82 4.75
CA LYS A 234 21.13 5.68 5.86
C LYS A 234 22.51 6.26 5.60
N LYS A 235 23.39 5.50 4.96
CA LYS A 235 24.72 5.96 4.54
C LYS A 235 24.63 7.01 3.44
N ASP A 236 23.77 6.81 2.45
CA ASP A 236 23.65 7.71 1.29
C ASP A 236 22.88 9.01 1.63
N PHE A 237 21.94 8.93 2.58
CA PHE A 237 21.11 10.05 3.02
C PHE A 237 21.14 10.20 4.56
N PRO A 238 22.28 10.59 5.16
CA PRO A 238 22.43 10.62 6.62
C PRO A 238 21.45 11.57 7.31
N GLU A 239 21.11 12.68 6.65
CA GLU A 239 20.16 13.71 7.10
C GLU A 239 18.68 13.28 6.98
N GLY A 240 18.41 12.14 6.34
CA GLY A 240 17.04 11.64 6.13
C GLY A 240 16.42 11.05 7.40
N ASP A 241 15.09 11.17 7.50
CA ASP A 241 14.30 10.44 8.49
C ASP A 241 14.17 8.97 8.07
N ILE A 242 15.13 8.18 8.56
CA ILE A 242 15.30 6.77 8.21
C ILE A 242 15.40 5.99 9.51
N GLN A 243 14.38 5.18 9.78
CA GLN A 243 14.17 4.48 11.02
C GLN A 243 14.21 2.96 10.82
N LEU A 244 14.68 2.26 11.85
CA LEU A 244 14.72 0.80 11.90
C LEU A 244 13.86 0.29 13.06
N CYS A 245 12.91 -0.58 12.76
CA CYS A 245 12.02 -1.22 13.73
C CYS A 245 12.73 -2.37 14.45
N GLU A 246 13.06 -2.16 15.73
CA GLU A 246 13.68 -3.19 16.59
C GLU A 246 12.66 -4.16 17.21
N LYS A 247 11.36 -3.95 16.97
CA LYS A 247 10.28 -4.75 17.56
C LYS A 247 10.02 -6.09 16.85
N ASN A 248 10.90 -6.49 15.92
CA ASN A 248 10.77 -7.71 15.11
C ASN A 248 9.42 -7.82 14.35
N ILE A 249 8.83 -6.68 13.99
CA ILE A 249 7.59 -6.66 13.20
C ILE A 249 7.91 -7.20 11.80
N PRO A 250 7.17 -8.21 11.30
CA PRO A 250 7.42 -8.79 9.98
C PRO A 250 6.96 -7.86 8.85
N HIS A 251 7.49 -8.07 7.64
CA HIS A 251 7.09 -7.32 6.44
C HIS A 251 5.57 -7.27 6.24
N ALA A 252 4.89 -8.41 6.42
CA ALA A 252 3.44 -8.53 6.35
C ALA A 252 2.76 -8.13 7.68
N PHE A 253 3.15 -6.98 8.25
CA PHE A 253 2.66 -6.50 9.54
C PHE A 253 1.13 -6.34 9.57
N ILE A 254 0.51 -6.12 8.41
CA ILE A 254 -0.94 -5.94 8.26
C ILE A 254 -1.74 -7.12 8.84
N MET A 255 -1.15 -8.32 8.86
CA MET A 255 -1.80 -9.54 9.33
C MET A 255 -1.98 -9.59 10.85
N ASN A 256 -0.94 -9.21 11.62
CA ASN A 256 -0.90 -9.43 13.08
C ASN A 256 -0.50 -8.19 13.89
N PHE A 257 0.03 -7.16 13.23
CA PHE A 257 0.63 -5.97 13.85
C PHE A 257 0.02 -4.67 13.30
N SER A 258 -1.12 -4.74 12.61
CA SER A 258 -1.79 -3.58 11.99
C SER A 258 -2.10 -2.47 13.00
N LYS A 259 -2.62 -2.83 14.19
CA LYS A 259 -2.91 -1.87 15.27
C LYS A 259 -1.66 -1.17 15.78
N GLU A 260 -0.56 -1.92 15.95
CA GLU A 260 0.70 -1.37 16.44
C GLU A 260 1.32 -0.42 15.41
N MET A 261 1.31 -0.81 14.14
CA MET A 261 1.77 0.05 13.06
C MET A 261 0.89 1.31 12.93
N ALA A 262 -0.42 1.15 12.98
CA ALA A 262 -1.36 2.28 12.92
C ALA A 262 -1.14 3.25 14.08
N THR A 263 -0.88 2.75 15.30
CA THR A 263 -0.56 3.60 16.46
C THR A 263 0.73 4.38 16.25
N THR A 264 1.75 3.73 15.68
CA THR A 264 3.03 4.35 15.36
C THR A 264 2.86 5.47 14.32
N VAL A 265 2.20 5.17 13.20
CA VAL A 265 1.93 6.13 12.12
C VAL A 265 1.02 7.27 12.60
N ALA A 266 0.01 6.99 13.42
CA ALA A 266 -0.85 8.02 14.01
C ALA A 266 -0.08 8.98 14.92
N GLY A 267 0.95 8.48 15.63
CA GLY A 267 1.89 9.31 16.39
C GLY A 267 2.62 10.30 15.48
N TRP A 268 3.26 9.80 14.43
CA TRP A 268 3.97 10.65 13.46
C TRP A 268 3.04 11.64 12.76
N LEU A 269 1.84 11.21 12.37
CA LEU A 269 0.83 12.08 11.77
C LEU A 269 0.45 13.22 12.71
N ARG A 270 0.30 12.97 14.01
CA ARG A 270 -0.04 14.01 14.99
C ARG A 270 1.06 15.07 15.10
N GLU A 271 2.32 14.64 15.08
CA GLU A 271 3.47 15.55 15.08
C GLU A 271 3.49 16.40 13.81
N GLU A 272 3.27 15.80 12.64
CA GLU A 272 3.17 16.55 11.37
C GLU A 272 2.00 17.54 11.36
N LEU A 273 0.82 17.12 11.84
CA LEU A 273 -0.37 17.98 11.89
C LEU A 273 -0.21 19.14 12.87
N SER A 274 0.58 18.99 13.94
CA SER A 274 0.87 20.07 14.89
C SER A 274 1.70 21.22 14.32
N LYS A 275 2.30 21.04 13.13
CA LYS A 275 3.08 22.06 12.42
C LYS A 275 2.21 23.01 11.59
N PHE A 276 0.90 22.76 11.53
CA PHE A 276 -0.09 23.57 10.82
C PHE A 276 -1.02 24.29 11.80
#